data_AF-A0A834M1D0-F1
#
_entry.id   AF-A0A834M1D0-F1
#
_cell.length_a   1.000
_cell.length_b   1.000
_cell.length_c   1.000
_cell.angle_alpha   90.00
_cell.angle_beta   90.00
_cell.angle_gamma   90.00
#
_symmetry.space_group_name_H-M   'P 1'
#
loop_
_entity.id
_entity.type
_entity.pdbx_description
1 polymer ?
#
loop_
_entity_poly.entity_id
_entity_poly.type
_entity_poly.pdbx_seq_one_letter_code
_entity_poly.pdbx_strand_id
1 'polypeptide(L)'
;MWYNMLPLAALVGFVSGIPCEDARLKCAYRNGCGKALQNYLMGCSDVLRDIQSTHCPEICQHSLIALISTNEGKALMDCECKDSNCEEQKRGPEICRPEVTKIIESPVVSCRVAQWICNADAQCSTAFEYYRRNCKAMFHGKKCTPKCSNSISILRRQTKATHLKTCKCDGTEDYDCVAIQRNMNKLCFHNHHRYNVTKTKLPTNEEIPTVIVQNGSTSPRYQTSVALVWFMAVLLWTR
;
A
#
# COMPACT_ATOMS: atom_id res chain seq x y z
N MET A 1 -39.42 -21.18 -51.89
CA MET A 1 -39.40 -20.11 -50.88
C MET A 1 -40.18 -20.61 -49.69
N TRP A 2 -39.58 -20.71 -48.50
CA TRP A 2 -40.17 -20.63 -47.15
C TRP A 2 -39.01 -20.79 -46.16
N TYR A 3 -38.58 -19.68 -45.55
CA TYR A 3 -37.55 -19.66 -44.52
C TYR A 3 -38.21 -19.96 -43.17
N ASN A 4 -37.79 -21.05 -42.53
CA ASN A 4 -38.13 -21.37 -41.15
C ASN A 4 -37.45 -20.36 -40.21
N MET A 5 -38.24 -19.44 -39.65
CA MET A 5 -37.88 -18.63 -38.48
C MET A 5 -38.07 -19.49 -37.23
N LEU A 6 -36.98 -20.02 -36.67
CA LEU A 6 -36.98 -20.53 -35.29
C LEU A 6 -36.87 -19.33 -34.33
N PRO A 7 -37.75 -19.18 -33.33
CA PRO A 7 -37.59 -18.13 -32.34
C PRO A 7 -36.52 -18.56 -31.32
N LEU A 8 -35.44 -17.80 -31.22
CA LEU A 8 -34.54 -17.85 -30.06
C LEU A 8 -35.30 -17.39 -28.83
N ALA A 9 -35.81 -18.33 -28.03
CA ALA A 9 -36.28 -18.05 -26.69
C ALA A 9 -35.07 -17.67 -25.82
N ALA A 10 -34.94 -16.38 -25.50
CA ALA A 10 -33.96 -15.90 -24.55
C ALA A 10 -34.36 -16.38 -23.14
N LEU A 11 -33.59 -17.31 -22.58
CA LEU A 11 -33.67 -17.69 -21.17
C LEU A 11 -33.15 -16.51 -20.34
N VAL A 12 -34.07 -15.68 -19.85
CA VAL A 12 -33.77 -14.69 -18.80
C VAL A 12 -33.63 -15.49 -17.50
N GLY A 13 -32.39 -15.85 -17.16
CA GLY A 13 -32.08 -16.42 -15.85
C GLY A 13 -32.31 -15.35 -14.79
N PHE A 14 -33.29 -15.56 -13.91
CA PHE A 14 -33.41 -14.77 -12.68
C PHE A 14 -32.19 -15.09 -11.81
N VAL A 15 -31.27 -14.14 -11.70
CA VAL A 15 -30.21 -14.20 -10.68
C VAL A 15 -30.87 -13.85 -9.36
N SER A 16 -31.33 -14.86 -8.61
CA SER A 16 -31.68 -14.68 -7.20
C SER A 16 -30.42 -14.32 -6.42
N GLY A 17 -30.46 -13.21 -5.68
CA GLY A 17 -29.36 -12.72 -4.87
C GLY A 17 -29.00 -13.66 -3.72
N ILE A 18 -27.82 -13.47 -3.16
CA ILE A 18 -27.36 -14.25 -2.01
C ILE A 18 -28.09 -13.80 -0.74
N PRO A 19 -28.58 -14.72 0.11
CA PRO A 19 -29.12 -14.35 1.42
C PRO A 19 -28.08 -13.61 2.27
N CYS A 20 -28.50 -12.60 3.02
CA CYS A 20 -27.58 -11.77 3.82
C CYS A 20 -26.76 -12.56 4.84
N GLU A 21 -27.34 -13.58 5.47
CA GLU A 21 -26.62 -14.43 6.42
C GLU A 21 -25.49 -15.22 5.74
N ASP A 22 -25.74 -15.75 4.54
CA ASP A 22 -24.72 -16.46 3.74
C ASP A 22 -23.62 -15.51 3.27
N ALA A 23 -23.98 -14.29 2.84
CA ALA A 23 -23.02 -13.27 2.43
C ALA A 23 -22.13 -12.84 3.61
N ARG A 24 -22.73 -12.67 4.79
CA ARG A 24 -22.02 -12.34 6.02
C ARG A 24 -21.02 -13.43 6.40
N LEU A 25 -21.45 -14.69 6.34
CA LEU A 25 -20.60 -15.84 6.64
C LEU A 25 -19.41 -15.92 5.67
N LYS A 26 -19.67 -15.76 4.35
CA LYS A 26 -18.61 -15.75 3.33
C LYS A 26 -17.59 -14.64 3.56
N CYS A 27 -18.04 -13.44 3.91
CA CYS A 27 -17.14 -12.34 4.26
C CYS A 27 -16.34 -12.65 5.52
N ALA A 28 -16.99 -13.12 6.60
CA ALA A 28 -16.36 -13.43 7.88
C ALA A 28 -15.20 -14.44 7.76
N TYR A 29 -15.33 -15.46 6.90
CA TYR A 29 -14.28 -16.47 6.69
C TYR A 29 -13.11 -16.00 5.83
N ARG A 30 -13.22 -14.88 5.12
CA ARG A 30 -12.10 -14.30 4.36
C ARG A 30 -11.30 -13.39 5.27
N ASN A 31 -9.99 -13.60 5.40
CA ASN A 31 -9.14 -12.82 6.32
C ASN A 31 -9.27 -11.29 6.14
N GLY A 32 -9.24 -10.80 4.89
CA GLY A 32 -9.41 -9.38 4.59
C GLY A 32 -10.82 -8.85 4.89
N CYS A 33 -11.85 -9.48 4.28
CA CYS A 33 -13.24 -9.08 4.46
C CYS A 33 -13.70 -9.24 5.91
N GLY A 34 -13.36 -10.33 6.59
CA GLY A 34 -13.71 -10.60 7.97
C GLY A 34 -13.18 -9.54 8.93
N LYS A 35 -11.93 -9.08 8.75
CA LYS A 35 -11.40 -7.93 9.52
C LYS A 35 -12.18 -6.65 9.22
N ALA A 36 -12.45 -6.37 7.95
CA ALA A 36 -13.24 -5.21 7.54
C ALA A 36 -14.68 -5.26 8.11
N LEU A 37 -15.29 -6.44 8.16
CA LEU A 37 -16.61 -6.69 8.73
C LEU A 37 -16.63 -6.41 10.23
N GLN A 38 -15.62 -6.86 10.98
CA GLN A 38 -15.52 -6.54 12.41
C GLN A 38 -15.38 -5.03 12.63
N ASN A 39 -14.53 -4.36 11.85
CA ASN A 39 -14.38 -2.90 11.93
C ASN A 39 -15.68 -2.19 11.59
N TYR A 40 -16.44 -2.67 10.60
CA TYR A 40 -17.76 -2.15 10.25
C TYR A 40 -18.76 -2.28 11.40
N LEU A 41 -18.87 -3.47 12.00
CA LEU A 41 -19.80 -3.70 13.11
C LEU A 41 -19.48 -2.82 14.33
N MET A 42 -18.21 -2.53 14.58
CA MET A 42 -17.79 -1.63 15.66
C MET A 42 -17.95 -0.15 15.28
N GLY A 43 -17.40 0.26 14.14
CA GLY A 43 -17.35 1.65 13.69
C GLY A 43 -18.70 2.22 13.27
N CYS A 44 -19.64 1.37 12.87
CA CYS A 44 -21.01 1.77 12.53
C CYS A 44 -22.03 1.44 13.63
N SER A 45 -21.59 1.06 14.83
CA SER A 45 -22.49 0.58 15.89
C SER A 45 -23.64 1.55 16.23
N ASP A 46 -23.39 2.87 16.21
CA ASP A 46 -24.43 3.88 16.44
C ASP A 46 -25.48 3.88 15.30
N VAL A 47 -25.02 3.86 14.05
CA VAL A 47 -25.85 3.85 12.84
C VAL A 47 -26.61 2.52 12.67
N LEU A 48 -26.04 1.42 13.17
CA LEU A 48 -26.65 0.10 13.16
C LEU A 48 -27.74 -0.06 14.24
N ARG A 49 -27.65 0.71 15.33
CA ARG A 49 -28.61 0.66 16.45
C ARG A 49 -29.69 1.72 16.33
N ASP A 50 -29.34 2.90 15.84
CA ASP A 50 -30.25 4.03 15.67
C ASP A 50 -30.43 4.35 14.17
N ILE A 51 -31.53 3.84 13.62
CA ILE A 51 -31.91 4.02 12.21
C ILE A 51 -32.29 5.48 11.93
N GLN A 52 -32.56 6.28 12.97
CA GLN A 52 -32.89 7.70 12.84
C GLN A 52 -31.65 8.60 12.88
N SER A 53 -30.44 8.02 12.95
CA SER A 53 -29.22 8.82 12.85
C SER A 53 -29.25 9.66 11.58
N THR A 54 -29.05 10.97 11.73
CA THR A 54 -29.03 11.94 10.62
C THR A 54 -27.62 12.27 10.12
N HIS A 55 -26.60 11.63 10.69
CA HIS A 55 -25.21 11.83 10.30
C HIS A 55 -24.46 10.49 10.24
N CYS A 56 -23.53 10.38 9.31
CA CYS A 56 -22.62 9.24 9.26
C CYS A 56 -21.32 9.56 10.00
N PRO A 57 -20.96 8.84 11.07
CA PRO A 57 -19.67 9.00 11.72
C PRO A 57 -18.52 8.69 10.77
N GLU A 58 -17.44 9.47 10.84
CA GLU A 58 -16.26 9.28 9.98
C GLU A 58 -15.68 7.85 10.09
N ILE A 59 -15.65 7.29 11.30
CA ILE A 59 -15.17 5.92 11.52
C ILE A 59 -16.07 4.87 10.84
N CYS A 60 -17.38 5.12 10.79
CA CYS A 60 -18.32 4.26 10.05
C CYS A 60 -18.05 4.37 8.54
N GLN A 61 -17.86 5.58 8.00
CA GLN A 61 -17.51 5.77 6.59
C GLN A 61 -16.26 4.98 6.21
N HIS A 62 -15.17 5.11 6.97
CA HIS A 62 -13.93 4.39 6.71
C HIS A 62 -14.08 2.86 6.79
N SER A 63 -14.80 2.39 7.81
CA SER A 63 -15.04 0.96 8.00
C SER A 63 -15.91 0.38 6.88
N LEU A 64 -16.90 1.14 6.44
CA LEU A 64 -17.75 0.77 5.32
C LEU A 64 -16.99 0.81 3.99
N ILE A 65 -16.14 1.81 3.76
CA ILE A 65 -15.22 1.85 2.61
C ILE A 65 -14.34 0.60 2.57
N ALA A 66 -13.75 0.24 3.71
CA ALA A 66 -12.92 -0.97 3.82
C ALA A 66 -13.74 -2.21 3.45
N LEU A 67 -14.92 -2.37 4.04
CA LEU A 67 -15.80 -3.52 3.79
C LEU A 67 -16.15 -3.64 2.30
N ILE A 68 -16.72 -2.60 1.71
CA ILE A 68 -17.18 -2.64 0.31
C ILE A 68 -16.05 -2.48 -0.70
N SER A 69 -14.81 -2.29 -0.26
CA SER A 69 -13.65 -2.44 -1.15
C SER A 69 -13.35 -3.91 -1.48
N THR A 70 -13.92 -4.85 -0.72
CA THR A 70 -13.83 -6.30 -0.97
C THR A 70 -15.03 -6.81 -1.78
N ASN A 71 -14.85 -7.92 -2.51
CA ASN A 71 -15.95 -8.47 -3.32
C ASN A 71 -17.05 -9.06 -2.43
N GLU A 72 -16.66 -9.78 -1.38
CA GLU A 72 -17.58 -10.36 -0.40
C GLU A 72 -18.32 -9.29 0.40
N GLY A 73 -17.65 -8.18 0.75
CA GLY A 73 -18.28 -7.06 1.43
C GLY A 73 -19.30 -6.33 0.56
N LYS A 74 -19.04 -6.15 -0.74
CA LYS A 74 -20.06 -5.66 -1.69
C LYS A 74 -21.27 -6.59 -1.75
N ALA A 75 -21.02 -7.90 -1.91
CA ALA A 75 -22.08 -8.90 -1.91
C ALA A 75 -22.91 -8.90 -0.61
N LEU A 76 -22.29 -8.58 0.53
CA LEU A 76 -22.99 -8.40 1.80
C LEU A 76 -23.83 -7.12 1.82
N MET A 77 -23.41 -6.01 1.22
CA MET A 77 -24.27 -4.81 1.16
C MET A 77 -25.41 -4.95 0.15
N ASP A 78 -25.27 -5.82 -0.83
CA ASP A 78 -26.24 -6.04 -1.91
C ASP A 78 -27.10 -7.32 -1.72
N CYS A 79 -26.93 -8.03 -0.60
CA CYS A 79 -27.62 -9.29 -0.31
C CYS A 79 -29.15 -9.15 -0.18
N GLU A 80 -29.87 -10.27 -0.27
CA GLU A 80 -31.33 -10.32 -0.09
C GLU A 80 -31.71 -10.69 1.34
N CYS A 81 -32.62 -9.91 1.93
CA CYS A 81 -33.17 -10.17 3.25
C CYS A 81 -34.42 -11.06 3.17
N LYS A 82 -34.58 -11.92 4.17
CA LYS A 82 -35.73 -12.84 4.29
C LYS A 82 -36.76 -12.38 5.32
N ASP A 83 -36.39 -11.44 6.20
CA ASP A 83 -37.23 -10.95 7.30
C ASP A 83 -37.02 -9.44 7.52
N SER A 84 -37.92 -8.84 8.29
CA SER A 84 -37.93 -7.40 8.57
C SER A 84 -36.73 -6.94 9.41
N ASN A 85 -36.18 -7.81 10.25
CA ASN A 85 -35.03 -7.49 11.11
C ASN A 85 -33.75 -7.34 10.28
N CYS A 86 -33.56 -8.20 9.28
CA CYS A 86 -32.49 -8.06 8.28
C CYS A 86 -32.62 -6.75 7.50
N GLU A 87 -33.83 -6.42 7.04
CA GLU A 87 -34.08 -5.18 6.30
C GLU A 87 -33.77 -3.94 7.15
N GLU A 88 -34.14 -3.96 8.43
CA GLU A 88 -33.87 -2.88 9.37
C GLU A 88 -32.36 -2.67 9.58
N GLN A 89 -31.61 -3.75 9.80
CA GLN A 89 -30.14 -3.69 9.92
C GLN A 89 -29.45 -3.23 8.62
N LYS A 90 -30.03 -3.58 7.47
CA LYS A 90 -29.52 -3.16 6.16
C LYS A 90 -29.76 -1.67 5.91
N ARG A 91 -30.83 -1.07 6.46
CA ARG A 91 -31.14 0.37 6.30
C ARG A 91 -30.20 1.29 7.05
N GLY A 92 -29.73 0.92 8.24
CA GLY A 92 -28.83 1.74 9.06
C GLY A 92 -27.69 2.38 8.26
N PRO A 93 -26.77 1.60 7.64
CA PRO A 93 -25.61 2.13 6.92
C PRO A 93 -25.96 2.91 5.63
N GLU A 94 -27.21 2.94 5.18
CA GLU A 94 -27.60 3.64 3.94
C GLU A 94 -27.34 5.15 4.02
N ILE A 95 -27.38 5.74 5.22
CA ILE A 95 -27.01 7.15 5.40
C ILE A 95 -25.56 7.45 4.98
N CYS A 96 -24.67 6.46 5.14
CA CYS A 96 -23.27 6.58 4.78
C CYS A 96 -23.01 6.29 3.29
N ARG A 97 -23.92 5.57 2.63
CA ARG A 97 -23.69 4.99 1.29
C ARG A 97 -23.39 6.02 0.20
N PRO A 98 -24.08 7.19 0.11
CA PRO A 98 -23.76 8.20 -0.90
C PRO A 98 -22.33 8.74 -0.78
N GLU A 99 -21.90 9.06 0.45
CA GLU A 99 -20.56 9.60 0.71
C GLU A 99 -19.48 8.54 0.43
N VAL A 100 -19.70 7.32 0.92
CA VAL A 100 -18.77 6.20 0.73
C VAL A 100 -18.59 5.84 -0.74
N THR A 101 -19.68 5.77 -1.52
CA THR A 101 -19.62 5.45 -2.96
C THR A 101 -18.81 6.50 -3.71
N LYS A 102 -19.08 7.78 -3.44
CA LYS A 102 -18.34 8.89 -4.02
C LYS A 102 -16.84 8.83 -3.72
N ILE A 103 -16.46 8.44 -2.49
CA ILE A 103 -15.05 8.31 -2.10
C ILE A 103 -14.36 7.17 -2.87
N ILE A 104 -15.00 6.02 -3.00
CA ILE A 104 -14.42 4.84 -3.66
C ILE A 104 -14.25 5.05 -5.17
N GLU A 105 -15.17 5.76 -5.79
CA GLU A 105 -15.10 6.10 -7.22
C GLU A 105 -14.06 7.19 -7.52
N SER A 106 -13.58 7.90 -6.49
CA SER A 106 -12.59 8.95 -6.67
C SER A 106 -11.22 8.37 -7.08
N PRO A 107 -10.58 8.91 -8.13
CA PRO A 107 -9.24 8.47 -8.54
C PRO A 107 -8.17 8.80 -7.48
N VAL A 108 -8.41 9.80 -6.64
CA VAL A 108 -7.52 10.25 -5.58
C VAL A 108 -8.31 10.35 -4.28
N VAL A 109 -7.83 9.64 -3.26
CA VAL A 109 -8.43 9.61 -1.91
C VAL A 109 -7.39 10.04 -0.88
N SER A 110 -7.81 10.25 0.37
CA SER A 110 -6.87 10.51 1.46
C SER A 110 -5.98 9.30 1.72
N CYS A 111 -4.77 9.52 2.24
CA CYS A 111 -3.88 8.40 2.55
C CYS A 111 -4.43 7.51 3.66
N ARG A 112 -5.22 8.06 4.59
CA ARG A 112 -5.97 7.26 5.57
C ARG A 112 -6.97 6.32 4.88
N VAL A 113 -7.82 6.83 3.97
CA VAL A 113 -8.76 6.00 3.20
C VAL A 113 -8.04 4.93 2.38
N ALA A 114 -6.94 5.29 1.71
CA ALA A 114 -6.15 4.34 0.93
C ALA A 114 -5.59 3.20 1.79
N GLN A 115 -5.23 3.47 3.05
CA GLN A 115 -4.82 2.42 4.00
C GLN A 115 -5.99 1.50 4.37
N TRP A 116 -7.18 2.05 4.64
CA TRP A 116 -8.37 1.24 4.91
C TRP A 116 -8.69 0.27 3.77
N ILE A 117 -8.63 0.74 2.52
CA ILE A 117 -8.83 -0.09 1.32
C ILE A 117 -7.77 -1.20 1.24
N CYS A 118 -6.49 -0.87 1.46
CA CYS A 118 -5.41 -1.87 1.39
C CYS A 118 -5.49 -2.90 2.53
N ASN A 119 -5.82 -2.46 3.75
CA ASN A 119 -5.92 -3.35 4.91
C ASN A 119 -7.12 -4.32 4.80
N ALA A 120 -8.15 -3.99 4.03
CA ALA A 120 -9.27 -4.87 3.74
C ALA A 120 -8.91 -6.04 2.80
N ASP A 121 -7.74 -6.00 2.15
CA ASP A 121 -7.21 -7.08 1.32
C ASP A 121 -6.03 -7.77 2.00
N ALA A 122 -6.06 -9.11 2.08
CA ALA A 122 -5.05 -9.84 2.84
C ALA A 122 -3.62 -9.70 2.26
N GLN A 123 -3.49 -9.69 0.93
CA GLN A 123 -2.19 -9.58 0.28
C GLN A 123 -1.64 -8.15 0.39
N CYS A 124 -2.50 -7.15 0.17
CA CYS A 124 -2.16 -5.74 0.31
C CYS A 124 -1.79 -5.39 1.75
N SER A 125 -2.59 -5.79 2.73
CA SER A 125 -2.30 -5.62 4.16
C SER A 125 -0.92 -6.15 4.52
N THR A 126 -0.60 -7.38 4.08
CA THR A 126 0.72 -8.00 4.35
C THR A 126 1.86 -7.22 3.69
N ALA A 127 1.69 -6.81 2.43
CA ALA A 127 2.68 -5.98 1.74
C ALA A 127 2.87 -4.61 2.42
N PHE A 128 1.79 -4.02 2.91
CA PHE A 128 1.80 -2.75 3.61
C PHE A 128 2.49 -2.84 4.97
N GLU A 129 2.29 -3.92 5.71
CA GLU A 129 3.03 -4.20 6.94
C GLU A 129 4.55 -4.32 6.68
N TYR A 130 4.95 -5.01 5.61
CA TYR A 130 6.36 -5.07 5.23
C TYR A 130 6.94 -3.70 4.89
N TYR A 131 6.18 -2.86 4.17
CA TYR A 131 6.55 -1.47 3.93
C TYR A 131 6.75 -0.71 5.25
N ARG A 132 5.75 -0.71 6.14
CA ARG A 132 5.83 -0.03 7.45
C ARG A 132 7.02 -0.51 8.29
N ARG A 133 7.29 -1.81 8.29
CA ARG A 133 8.38 -2.41 9.07
C ARG A 133 9.76 -2.10 8.50
N ASN A 134 9.94 -2.28 7.19
CA ASN A 134 11.25 -2.21 6.55
C ASN A 134 11.67 -0.78 6.17
N CYS A 135 10.73 0.15 6.09
CA CYS A 135 10.98 1.53 5.68
C CYS A 135 11.08 2.54 6.83
N LYS A 136 11.13 2.12 8.10
CA LYS A 136 11.24 3.04 9.26
C LYS A 136 12.38 4.07 9.09
N ALA A 137 13.56 3.66 8.63
CA ALA A 137 14.67 4.58 8.40
C ALA A 137 14.38 5.61 7.29
N MET A 138 13.60 5.24 6.27
CA MET A 138 13.15 6.14 5.21
C MET A 138 12.13 7.14 5.76
N PHE A 139 11.19 6.70 6.61
CA PHE A 139 10.20 7.59 7.22
C PHE A 139 10.85 8.74 8.00
N HIS A 140 11.96 8.47 8.68
CA HIS A 140 12.75 9.46 9.41
C HIS A 140 13.77 10.22 8.53
N GLY A 141 13.68 10.13 7.21
CA GLY A 141 14.53 10.89 6.28
C GLY A 141 15.98 10.42 6.17
N LYS A 142 16.34 9.22 6.67
CA LYS A 142 17.73 8.75 6.73
C LYS A 142 18.21 8.13 5.41
N LYS A 143 17.64 6.98 5.03
CA LYS A 143 18.04 6.25 3.80
C LYS A 143 16.93 5.32 3.30
N CYS A 144 16.91 5.09 1.99
CA CYS A 144 16.14 4.01 1.39
C CYS A 144 16.99 2.73 1.35
N THR A 145 16.71 1.76 2.23
CA THR A 145 17.44 0.49 2.24
C THR A 145 16.98 -0.42 1.09
N PRO A 146 17.79 -1.39 0.64
CA PRO A 146 17.35 -2.39 -0.34
C PRO A 146 16.08 -3.14 0.10
N LYS A 147 15.96 -3.46 1.40
CA LYS A 147 14.76 -4.07 1.98
C LYS A 147 13.54 -3.15 1.86
N CYS A 148 13.69 -1.87 2.16
CA CYS A 148 12.62 -0.88 2.00
C CYS A 148 12.19 -0.73 0.53
N SER A 149 13.15 -0.56 -0.37
CA SER A 149 12.90 -0.44 -1.81
C SER A 149 12.16 -1.66 -2.35
N ASN A 150 12.56 -2.87 -1.94
CA ASN A 150 11.86 -4.10 -2.30
C ASN A 150 10.42 -4.11 -1.75
N SER A 151 10.20 -3.72 -0.48
CA SER A 151 8.85 -3.64 0.09
C SER A 151 7.95 -2.63 -0.63
N ILE A 152 8.49 -1.48 -1.04
CA ILE A 152 7.77 -0.50 -1.87
C ILE A 152 7.38 -1.11 -3.22
N SER A 153 8.28 -1.85 -3.86
CA SER A 153 8.00 -2.54 -5.14
C SER A 153 6.89 -3.58 -5.00
N ILE A 154 6.95 -4.41 -3.95
CA ILE A 154 5.92 -5.42 -3.67
C ILE A 154 4.57 -4.76 -3.39
N LEU A 155 4.54 -3.70 -2.57
CA LEU A 155 3.31 -2.97 -2.26
C LEU A 155 2.69 -2.35 -3.52
N ARG A 156 3.49 -1.71 -4.37
CA ARG A 156 3.01 -1.06 -5.61
C ARG A 156 2.45 -2.04 -6.66
N ARG A 157 2.71 -3.34 -6.53
CA ARG A 157 2.15 -4.38 -7.40
C ARG A 157 0.75 -4.83 -6.98
N GLN A 158 0.30 -4.47 -5.77
CA GLN A 158 -1.01 -4.87 -5.27
C GLN A 158 -2.09 -3.98 -5.89
N THR A 159 -3.12 -4.57 -6.50
CA THR A 159 -4.23 -3.81 -7.12
C THR A 159 -4.90 -2.89 -6.10
N LYS A 160 -5.09 -3.37 -4.86
CA LYS A 160 -5.70 -2.62 -3.75
C LYS A 160 -4.78 -1.56 -3.14
N ALA A 161 -3.50 -1.51 -3.53
CA ALA A 161 -2.57 -0.44 -3.15
C ALA A 161 -2.52 0.71 -4.16
N THR A 162 -3.33 0.68 -5.23
CA THR A 162 -3.31 1.74 -6.26
C THR A 162 -3.53 3.12 -5.65
N HIS A 163 -4.50 3.25 -4.74
CA HIS A 163 -4.75 4.51 -4.03
C HIS A 163 -3.59 4.92 -3.12
N LEU A 164 -2.84 3.99 -2.52
CA LEU A 164 -1.67 4.33 -1.68
C LEU A 164 -0.53 4.98 -2.49
N LYS A 165 -0.49 4.77 -3.81
CA LYS A 165 0.52 5.38 -4.70
C LYS A 165 0.25 6.86 -4.93
N THR A 166 -1.02 7.27 -5.01
CA THR A 166 -1.45 8.60 -5.45
C THR A 166 -2.25 9.35 -4.39
N CYS A 167 -2.39 8.80 -3.19
CA CYS A 167 -3.17 9.41 -2.12
C CYS A 167 -2.66 10.80 -1.72
N LYS A 168 -3.59 11.64 -1.28
CA LYS A 168 -3.30 12.97 -0.73
C LYS A 168 -3.23 12.89 0.79
N CYS A 169 -2.23 13.53 1.39
CA CYS A 169 -2.21 13.77 2.83
C CYS A 169 -3.19 14.91 3.15
N ASP A 170 -4.22 14.63 3.94
CA ASP A 170 -5.21 15.63 4.36
C ASP A 170 -5.02 16.11 5.80
N GLY A 171 -4.09 15.51 6.54
CA GLY A 171 -3.78 15.87 7.92
C GLY A 171 -4.60 15.11 8.95
N THR A 172 -5.44 14.16 8.52
CA THR A 172 -6.23 13.30 9.40
C THR A 172 -5.49 12.03 9.84
N GLU A 173 -4.27 11.84 9.34
CA GLU A 173 -3.40 10.72 9.67
C GLU A 173 -2.75 10.85 11.06
N ASP A 174 -2.52 9.72 11.73
CA ASP A 174 -1.79 9.61 13.01
C ASP A 174 -0.25 9.65 12.84
N TYR A 175 0.22 9.96 11.64
CA TYR A 175 1.63 10.01 11.25
C TYR A 175 1.91 11.19 10.32
N ASP A 176 3.18 11.61 10.22
CA ASP A 176 3.60 12.67 9.30
C ASP A 176 3.61 12.19 7.84
N CYS A 177 2.42 12.22 7.24
CA CYS A 177 2.18 11.75 5.87
C CYS A 177 3.03 12.50 4.85
N VAL A 178 3.11 13.83 4.98
CA VAL A 178 3.83 14.69 4.03
C VAL A 178 5.33 14.42 4.09
N ALA A 179 5.91 14.30 5.29
CA ALA A 179 7.32 13.97 5.42
C ALA A 179 7.63 12.58 4.85
N ILE A 180 6.78 11.57 5.11
CA ILE A 180 6.97 10.22 4.55
C ILE A 180 6.95 10.24 3.03
N GLN A 181 5.95 10.88 2.40
CA GLN A 181 5.88 10.97 0.93
C GLN A 181 7.10 11.70 0.35
N ARG A 182 7.50 12.83 0.95
CA ARG A 182 8.69 13.60 0.55
C ARG A 182 9.96 12.76 0.67
N ASN A 183 10.15 12.09 1.81
CA ASN A 183 11.32 11.25 2.07
C ASN A 183 11.38 10.06 1.12
N MET A 184 10.25 9.41 0.83
CA MET A 184 10.18 8.31 -0.12
C MET A 184 10.60 8.78 -1.52
N ASN A 185 10.07 9.91 -1.99
CA ASN A 185 10.42 10.48 -3.29
C ASN A 185 11.90 10.85 -3.40
N LYS A 186 12.44 11.52 -2.37
CA LYS A 186 13.84 11.94 -2.32
C LYS A 186 14.82 10.78 -2.21
N LEU A 187 14.53 9.82 -1.33
CA LEU A 187 15.50 8.78 -0.96
C LEU A 187 15.40 7.53 -1.83
N CYS A 188 14.21 7.17 -2.29
CA CYS A 188 13.97 5.92 -3.02
C CYS A 188 13.85 6.10 -4.53
N PHE A 189 13.42 7.27 -5.04
CA PHE A 189 13.17 7.44 -6.48
C PHE A 189 14.12 8.43 -7.18
N HIS A 190 14.65 9.44 -6.48
CA HIS A 190 15.54 10.44 -7.08
C HIS A 190 17.00 9.96 -7.32
N ASN A 191 17.42 8.81 -6.80
CA ASN A 191 18.84 8.39 -6.81
C ASN A 191 19.20 7.32 -7.88
N HIS A 192 18.31 6.97 -8.79
CA HIS A 192 18.57 5.90 -9.77
C HIS A 192 19.53 6.26 -10.92
N HIS A 193 20.05 7.49 -10.98
CA HIS A 193 21.04 7.89 -12.00
C HIS A 193 22.51 7.68 -11.59
N ARG A 194 22.82 7.23 -10.36
CA ARG A 194 24.22 7.10 -9.88
C ARG A 194 24.75 5.67 -9.76
N TYR A 195 24.02 4.67 -10.24
CA TYR A 195 24.40 3.25 -10.08
C TYR A 195 24.54 2.48 -11.39
N ASN A 196 25.05 3.12 -12.45
CA ASN A 196 25.47 2.45 -13.69
C ASN A 196 26.79 3.03 -14.25
N VAL A 197 27.69 3.49 -13.38
CA VAL A 197 29.08 3.75 -13.79
C VAL A 197 29.99 2.78 -13.04
N THR A 198 30.77 2.04 -13.83
CA THR A 198 31.87 1.12 -13.49
C THR A 198 31.51 -0.27 -12.93
N LYS A 199 31.44 -1.26 -13.84
CA LYS A 199 32.60 -2.15 -14.12
C LYS A 199 32.27 -3.06 -15.32
N THR A 200 32.41 -2.51 -16.53
CA THR A 200 32.66 -3.37 -17.71
C THR A 200 34.15 -3.67 -17.70
N LYS A 201 34.52 -4.90 -17.34
CA LYS A 201 35.86 -5.43 -17.68
C LYS A 201 35.88 -5.60 -19.20
N LEU A 202 36.62 -4.75 -19.90
CA LEU A 202 36.98 -4.98 -21.29
C LEU A 202 38.24 -5.86 -21.30
N PRO A 203 38.29 -6.98 -22.05
CA PRO A 203 39.50 -7.79 -22.16
C PRO A 203 40.56 -7.06 -22.98
N THR A 204 41.78 -7.10 -22.47
CA THR A 204 43.03 -6.68 -23.10
C THR A 204 43.33 -7.48 -24.35
N ASN A 205 43.63 -6.80 -25.46
CA ASN A 205 44.73 -7.14 -26.38
C ASN A 205 44.96 -6.03 -27.42
N GLU A 206 46.21 -5.98 -27.88
CA GLU A 206 46.78 -5.25 -29.03
C GLU A 206 47.33 -3.81 -28.83
N GLU A 207 48.65 -3.82 -28.63
CA GLU A 207 49.71 -3.15 -29.41
C GLU A 207 49.75 -1.61 -29.58
N ILE A 208 50.96 -1.09 -29.30
CA ILE A 208 51.40 0.31 -29.22
C ILE A 208 51.78 0.82 -30.64
N PRO A 209 51.62 2.12 -30.94
CA PRO A 209 52.84 2.92 -31.09
C PRO A 209 52.83 4.25 -30.30
N THR A 210 54.04 4.59 -29.89
CA THR A 210 54.48 5.74 -29.10
C THR A 210 54.21 7.10 -29.73
N VAL A 211 53.73 8.07 -28.93
CA VAL A 211 53.91 9.50 -29.20
C VAL A 211 54.39 10.19 -27.91
N ILE A 212 55.56 10.83 -28.02
CA ILE A 212 56.25 11.60 -26.98
C ILE A 212 55.55 12.95 -26.83
N VAL A 213 55.09 13.31 -25.64
CA VAL A 213 54.96 14.72 -25.20
C VAL A 213 55.31 14.82 -23.72
N GLN A 214 56.32 15.65 -23.44
CA GLN A 214 56.77 16.05 -22.11
C GLN A 214 55.87 17.13 -21.49
N ASN A 215 56.10 17.35 -20.19
CA ASN A 215 55.58 18.37 -19.25
C ASN A 215 54.58 17.74 -18.26
N GLY A 216 54.78 17.73 -16.95
CA GLY A 216 55.63 18.55 -16.09
C GLY A 216 54.75 19.07 -14.93
N SER A 217 55.28 19.04 -13.71
CA SER A 217 54.69 19.53 -12.43
C SER A 217 53.69 18.57 -11.72
N THR A 218 54.20 17.72 -10.80
CA THR A 218 54.34 17.91 -9.33
C THR A 218 53.05 17.66 -8.53
N SER A 219 52.99 16.51 -7.87
CA SER A 219 52.08 16.22 -6.75
C SER A 219 52.89 16.01 -5.48
N PRO A 220 52.52 16.61 -4.33
CA PRO A 220 53.26 16.49 -3.09
C PRO A 220 53.00 15.14 -2.41
N ARG A 221 54.09 14.48 -2.05
CA ARG A 221 54.13 13.22 -1.29
C ARG A 221 53.89 13.54 0.18
N TYR A 222 52.71 13.24 0.70
CA TYR A 222 52.43 13.34 2.14
C TYR A 222 52.95 12.07 2.82
N GLN A 223 53.98 12.22 3.65
CA GLN A 223 54.70 11.15 4.32
C GLN A 223 54.78 11.51 5.81
N THR A 224 53.98 10.86 6.65
CA THR A 224 54.06 10.88 8.12
C THR A 224 53.27 9.67 8.64
N SER A 225 53.61 8.87 9.65
CA SER A 225 54.83 8.57 10.38
C SER A 225 54.46 7.31 11.17
N VAL A 226 55.12 6.17 10.91
CA VAL A 226 54.93 4.93 11.66
C VAL A 226 55.77 5.03 12.92
N ALA A 227 55.26 5.68 13.97
CA ALA A 227 56.00 5.82 15.23
C ALA A 227 55.14 5.82 16.51
N LEU A 228 53.82 5.64 16.44
CA LEU A 228 52.94 5.73 17.62
C LEU A 228 52.07 4.49 17.89
N VAL A 229 52.43 3.33 17.34
CA VAL A 229 51.69 2.07 17.59
C VAL A 229 52.45 1.09 18.49
N TRP A 230 53.74 1.32 18.77
CA TRP A 230 54.54 0.39 19.57
C TRP A 230 54.60 0.70 21.08
N PHE A 231 54.18 1.88 21.54
CA PHE A 231 54.29 2.25 22.96
C PHE A 231 53.05 1.92 23.83
N MET A 232 51.89 1.64 23.23
CA MET A 232 50.67 1.32 24.01
C MET A 232 50.48 -0.19 24.27
N ALA A 233 51.27 -1.05 23.63
CA ALA A 233 51.21 -2.51 23.85
C ALA A 233 52.01 -2.98 25.07
N VAL A 234 52.91 -2.16 25.62
CA VAL A 234 53.78 -2.54 26.75
C VAL A 234 53.16 -2.17 28.11
N LEU A 235 52.17 -1.26 28.16
CA LEU A 235 51.54 -0.81 29.42
C LEU A 235 50.32 -1.65 29.86
N LEU A 236 49.94 -2.69 29.11
CA LEU A 236 48.84 -3.61 29.46
C LEU A 236 49.32 -4.98 29.94
N TRP A 237 50.63 -5.17 30.18
CA TRP A 237 51.19 -6.44 30.65
C TRP A 237 51.93 -6.36 31.99
N THR A 238 51.74 -5.28 32.74
CA THR A 238 52.29 -5.14 34.10
C THR A 238 51.31 -4.51 35.10
N ARG A 239 50.01 -4.73 34.90
CA ARG A 239 49.01 -4.43 35.94
C ARG A 239 47.95 -5.51 36.05
#